data_AF-A0A1J3HSZ7-F1
#
_entry.id   AF-A0A1J3HSZ7-F1
#
_cell.length_a   1.000
_cell.length_b   1.000
_cell.length_c   1.000
_cell.angle_alpha   90.00
_cell.angle_beta   90.00
_cell.angle_gamma   90.00
#
_symmetry.space_group_name_H-M   'P 1'
#
loop_
_entity.id
_entity.type
_entity.pdbx_description
1 polymer ?
#
loop_
_entity_poly.entity_id
_entity_poly.type
_entity_poly.pdbx_seq_one_letter_code
_entity_poly.pdbx_strand_id
1 'polypeptide(L)'
;KRSEGRDHIFPIHHPWSFKSVRKYVKNAIWLLPDMDSTGNWYKPGQISLEKDLILPYVPNVDLCDANCLSENSSKRTTLLFFRGRLKRNAGGKVRAKLGAELSSAKDVIITEGTAGDEGKLAAQKGMRRSMFCLCPAGDTPSSARLFDAIVSG
;
A
#
# COMPACT_ATOMS: atom_id res chain seq x y z
N LYS A 1 -11.79 34.75 12.32
CA LYS A 1 -12.17 33.35 12.03
C LYS A 1 -12.05 32.56 13.34
N ARG A 2 -13.05 31.75 13.75
CA ARG A 2 -13.15 31.15 15.09
C ARG A 2 -12.08 30.07 15.40
N SER A 3 -11.77 29.21 14.44
CA SER A 3 -10.92 28.01 14.63
C SER A 3 -9.70 27.95 13.71
N GLU A 4 -9.59 28.88 12.75
CA GLU A 4 -8.60 28.84 11.67
C GLU A 4 -8.61 27.53 10.85
N GLY A 5 -9.73 26.80 10.86
CA GLY A 5 -9.89 25.52 10.15
C GLY A 5 -9.69 24.27 11.01
N ARG A 6 -9.31 24.39 12.30
CA ARG A 6 -9.02 23.26 13.20
C ARG A 6 -10.23 22.39 13.54
N ASP A 7 -11.44 22.89 13.32
CA ASP A 7 -12.71 22.20 13.51
C ASP A 7 -13.21 21.48 12.24
N HIS A 8 -12.42 21.47 11.17
CA HIS A 8 -12.73 20.73 9.94
C HIS A 8 -11.95 19.43 9.84
N ILE A 9 -12.60 18.42 9.25
CA ILE A 9 -12.00 17.12 8.92
C ILE A 9 -12.07 16.93 7.40
N PHE A 10 -10.95 16.59 6.76
CA PHE A 10 -10.89 16.32 5.33
C PHE A 10 -10.41 14.89 5.03
N PRO A 11 -11.17 14.09 4.25
CA PRO A 11 -10.70 12.80 3.78
C PRO A 11 -9.74 12.96 2.60
N ILE A 12 -8.44 13.04 2.88
CA ILE A 12 -7.36 13.14 1.89
C ILE A 12 -6.76 11.74 1.66
N HIS A 13 -7.63 10.77 1.35
CA HIS A 13 -7.30 9.33 1.28
C HIS A 13 -6.42 8.93 0.05
N HIS A 14 -5.90 9.90 -0.70
CA HIS A 14 -4.94 9.66 -1.77
C HIS A 14 -3.86 10.76 -1.77
N PRO A 15 -2.56 10.45 -1.92
CA PRO A 15 -1.48 11.43 -1.83
C PRO A 15 -1.48 12.51 -2.92
N TRP A 16 -2.37 12.45 -3.90
CA TRP A 16 -2.62 13.55 -4.86
C TRP A 16 -3.81 14.44 -4.48
N SER A 17 -4.68 14.00 -3.59
CA SER A 17 -5.86 14.76 -3.19
C SER A 17 -5.42 16.10 -2.61
N PHE A 18 -6.07 17.17 -3.09
CA PHE A 18 -5.90 18.53 -2.60
C PHE A 18 -4.50 19.12 -2.85
N LYS A 19 -3.66 18.50 -3.70
CA LYS A 19 -2.26 18.94 -3.93
C LYS A 19 -2.10 20.46 -4.13
N SER A 20 -3.00 21.10 -4.88
CA SER A 20 -2.97 22.55 -5.15
C SER A 20 -3.46 23.44 -4.00
N VAL A 21 -4.27 22.89 -3.07
CA VAL A 21 -4.96 23.65 -2.02
C VAL A 21 -4.54 23.31 -0.59
N ARG A 22 -3.72 22.27 -0.38
CA ARG A 22 -3.19 21.82 0.93
C ARG A 22 -2.71 22.96 1.83
N LYS A 23 -1.98 23.95 1.27
CA LYS A 23 -1.46 25.08 2.04
C LYS A 23 -2.56 25.92 2.73
N TYR A 24 -3.76 25.94 2.16
CA TYR A 24 -4.90 26.71 2.68
C TYR A 24 -5.73 25.93 3.71
N VAL A 25 -5.59 24.60 3.75
CA VAL A 25 -6.35 23.70 4.64
C VAL A 25 -5.46 22.92 5.61
N LYS A 26 -4.17 23.28 5.73
CA LYS A 26 -3.18 22.58 6.56
C LYS A 26 -3.49 22.54 8.06
N ASN A 27 -4.33 23.45 8.54
CA ASN A 27 -4.73 23.52 9.95
C ASN A 27 -5.87 22.56 10.30
N ALA A 28 -6.56 22.00 9.30
CA ALA A 28 -7.60 21.00 9.50
C ALA A 28 -7.01 19.62 9.84
N ILE A 29 -7.86 18.75 10.39
CA ILE A 29 -7.56 17.33 10.62
C ILE A 29 -7.67 16.61 9.28
N TRP A 30 -6.59 15.97 8.83
CA TRP A 30 -6.60 15.20 7.59
C TRP A 30 -6.67 13.71 7.89
N LEU A 31 -7.55 13.02 7.17
CA LEU A 31 -7.57 11.56 7.12
C LEU A 31 -6.72 11.14 5.92
N LEU A 32 -5.58 10.50 6.17
CA LEU A 32 -4.52 10.24 5.19
C LEU A 32 -4.28 8.74 5.01
N PRO A 33 -3.81 8.30 3.83
CA PRO A 33 -3.40 6.90 3.62
C PRO A 33 -1.98 6.62 4.12
N ASP A 34 -1.16 7.67 4.27
CA ASP A 34 0.23 7.65 4.72
C ASP A 34 0.71 9.05 5.11
N MET A 35 1.90 9.11 5.71
CA MET A 35 2.54 10.36 6.16
C MET A 35 3.86 10.62 5.47
N ASP A 36 4.04 10.30 4.17
CA ASP A 36 5.36 10.47 3.51
C ASP A 36 6.04 11.82 3.87
N SER A 37 6.95 11.76 4.83
CA SER A 37 7.53 12.93 5.48
C SER A 37 8.84 13.31 4.82
N THR A 38 9.22 12.61 3.75
CA THR A 38 10.44 12.85 2.98
C THR A 38 10.43 14.18 2.23
N GLY A 39 9.32 14.92 2.27
CA GLY A 39 9.15 16.19 1.54
C GLY A 39 8.71 16.01 0.09
N ASN A 40 8.68 14.76 -0.41
CA ASN A 40 8.33 14.45 -1.79
C ASN A 40 6.82 14.57 -2.04
N TRP A 41 5.99 14.15 -1.08
CA TRP A 41 4.53 14.17 -1.20
C TRP A 41 3.85 15.24 -0.36
N TYR A 42 4.34 15.48 0.86
CA TYR A 42 3.84 16.53 1.76
C TYR A 42 4.97 17.49 2.12
N LYS A 43 4.72 18.79 1.99
CA LYS A 43 5.68 19.83 2.38
C LYS A 43 5.76 19.93 3.92
N PRO A 44 6.89 20.38 4.48
CA PRO A 44 7.01 20.63 5.92
C PRO A 44 5.84 21.45 6.48
N GLY A 45 5.25 20.97 7.59
CA GLY A 45 4.11 21.60 8.25
C GLY A 45 2.74 21.40 7.57
N GLN A 46 2.64 20.58 6.51
CA GLN A 46 1.33 20.20 5.94
C GLN A 46 0.66 19.05 6.70
N ILE A 47 1.46 18.12 7.22
CA ILE A 47 1.00 16.94 7.96
C ILE A 47 1.67 16.89 9.33
N SER A 48 0.97 16.37 10.34
CA SER A 48 1.50 16.14 11.69
C SER A 48 0.77 14.99 12.39
N LEU A 49 1.51 14.14 13.11
CA LEU A 49 0.95 13.07 13.94
C LEU A 49 0.10 13.60 15.09
N GLU A 50 0.30 14.85 15.49
CA GLU A 50 -0.46 15.48 16.58
C GLU A 50 -1.91 15.79 16.19
N LYS A 51 -2.20 15.90 14.88
CA LYS A 51 -3.52 16.32 14.37
C LYS A 51 -4.11 15.37 13.33
N ASP A 52 -3.30 14.73 12.51
CA ASP A 52 -3.75 13.96 11.35
C ASP A 52 -3.88 12.48 11.71
N LEU A 53 -4.86 11.82 11.09
CA LEU A 53 -5.14 10.40 11.31
C LEU A 53 -4.78 9.60 10.06
N ILE A 54 -4.02 8.52 10.26
CA ILE A 54 -3.77 7.54 9.20
C ILE A 54 -4.88 6.52 9.18
N LEU A 55 -5.58 6.45 8.04
CA LEU A 55 -6.58 5.44 7.78
C LEU A 55 -5.95 4.29 6.99
N PRO A 56 -6.07 3.04 7.48
CA PRO A 56 -5.61 1.88 6.74
C PRO A 56 -6.44 1.70 5.47
N TYR A 57 -5.83 1.16 4.43
CA TYR A 57 -6.58 0.75 3.25
C TYR A 57 -7.48 -0.43 3.59
N VAL A 58 -8.65 -0.47 2.96
CA VAL A 58 -9.44 -1.69 2.90
C VAL A 58 -8.68 -2.72 2.07
N PRO A 59 -8.40 -3.92 2.61
CA PRO A 59 -7.81 -5.00 1.82
C PRO A 59 -8.73 -5.38 0.66
N ASN A 60 -8.13 -5.67 -0.49
CA ASN A 60 -8.84 -6.19 -1.66
C ASN A 60 -9.01 -7.71 -1.58
N VAL A 61 -8.20 -8.40 -0.77
CA VAL A 61 -8.23 -9.85 -0.58
C VAL A 61 -8.96 -10.24 0.71
N ASP A 62 -9.35 -11.50 0.80
CA ASP A 62 -10.12 -12.01 1.93
C ASP A 62 -9.22 -12.30 3.13
N LEU A 63 -9.74 -12.06 4.33
CA LEU A 63 -9.08 -12.39 5.59
C LEU A 63 -8.76 -13.89 5.68
N CYS A 64 -7.52 -14.21 6.02
CA CYS A 64 -7.07 -15.54 6.38
C CYS A 64 -7.21 -15.70 7.90
N ASP A 65 -8.26 -16.38 8.32
CA ASP A 65 -8.51 -16.70 9.73
C ASP A 65 -7.57 -17.81 10.25
N ALA A 66 -7.76 -18.22 11.50
CA ALA A 66 -6.93 -19.26 12.14
C ALA A 66 -6.95 -20.60 11.38
N ASN A 67 -8.09 -20.97 10.78
CA ASN A 67 -8.20 -22.19 9.99
C ASN A 67 -7.40 -22.06 8.69
N CYS A 68 -7.56 -20.94 7.98
CA CYS A 68 -6.78 -20.63 6.79
C CYS A 68 -5.27 -20.63 7.07
N LEU A 69 -4.83 -20.07 8.20
CA LEU A 69 -3.43 -20.09 8.62
C LEU A 69 -2.92 -21.52 8.85
N SER A 70 -3.68 -22.33 9.58
CA SER A 70 -3.35 -23.74 9.83
C SER A 70 -3.22 -24.52 8.52
N GLU A 71 -4.15 -24.32 7.58
CA GLU A 71 -4.17 -24.99 6.28
C GLU A 71 -3.03 -24.60 5.35
N ASN A 72 -2.51 -23.37 5.46
CA ASN A 72 -1.52 -22.81 4.52
C ASN A 72 -0.09 -22.80 5.08
N SER A 73 0.11 -22.84 6.40
CA SER A 73 1.43 -22.75 7.03
C SER A 73 2.44 -23.76 6.46
N SER A 74 2.06 -25.03 6.36
CA SER A 74 2.90 -26.11 5.79
C SER A 74 3.03 -26.07 4.26
N LYS A 75 2.21 -25.25 3.58
CA LYS A 75 2.17 -25.10 2.12
C LYS A 75 2.93 -23.87 1.62
N ARG A 76 3.60 -23.13 2.52
CA ARG A 76 4.40 -21.96 2.17
C ARG A 76 5.73 -22.36 1.55
N THR A 77 5.73 -22.53 0.23
CA THR A 77 6.92 -22.91 -0.54
C THR A 77 7.54 -21.74 -1.29
N THR A 78 6.82 -20.63 -1.47
CA THR A 78 7.36 -19.43 -2.12
C THR A 78 8.08 -18.59 -1.07
N LEU A 79 9.36 -18.29 -1.30
CA LEU A 79 10.14 -17.42 -0.42
C LEU A 79 9.59 -15.99 -0.48
N LEU A 80 9.49 -15.41 -1.67
CA LEU A 80 9.18 -13.99 -1.85
C LEU A 80 8.16 -13.79 -2.96
N PHE A 81 7.09 -13.04 -2.69
CA PHE A 81 5.99 -12.85 -3.65
C PHE A 81 5.62 -11.39 -3.88
N PHE A 82 5.44 -11.08 -5.15
CA PHE A 82 4.80 -9.88 -5.67
C PHE A 82 3.99 -10.21 -6.92
N ARG A 83 2.71 -9.84 -6.92
CA ARG A 83 1.88 -9.78 -8.12
C ARG A 83 1.20 -8.44 -8.22
N GLY A 84 1.44 -7.73 -9.31
CA GLY A 84 0.89 -6.40 -9.54
C GLY A 84 1.53 -5.74 -10.74
N ARG A 85 1.06 -4.54 -11.11
CA ARG A 85 1.65 -3.84 -12.25
C ARG A 85 3.13 -3.53 -12.02
N LEU A 86 4.01 -4.02 -12.89
CA LEU A 86 5.46 -3.84 -12.79
C LEU A 86 5.91 -2.53 -13.44
N LYS A 87 5.32 -2.17 -14.58
CA LYS A 87 5.60 -0.92 -15.28
C LYS A 87 4.77 0.22 -14.69
N ARG A 88 5.39 1.03 -13.84
CA ARG A 88 4.75 2.15 -13.10
C ARG A 88 5.63 3.41 -13.11
N ASN A 89 5.04 4.52 -12.71
CA ASN A 89 5.67 5.84 -12.72
C ASN A 89 6.18 6.22 -11.32
N ALA A 90 6.95 7.32 -11.24
CA ALA A 90 7.47 7.88 -9.98
C ALA A 90 8.13 6.81 -9.09
N GLY A 91 7.69 6.65 -7.83
CA GLY A 91 8.20 5.63 -6.91
C GLY A 91 7.99 4.19 -7.41
N GLY A 92 7.00 3.97 -8.27
CA GLY A 92 6.62 2.66 -8.79
C GLY A 92 7.64 2.08 -9.77
N LYS A 93 8.58 2.88 -10.28
CA LYS A 93 9.69 2.41 -11.13
C LYS A 93 10.54 1.33 -10.43
N VAL A 94 10.53 1.30 -9.09
CA VAL A 94 11.24 0.27 -8.30
C VAL A 94 10.74 -1.15 -8.62
N ARG A 95 9.47 -1.32 -9.02
CA ARG A 95 8.88 -2.64 -9.28
C ARG A 95 9.51 -3.33 -10.47
N ALA A 96 9.75 -2.59 -11.55
CA ALA A 96 10.43 -3.13 -12.73
C ALA A 96 11.88 -3.54 -12.40
N LYS A 97 12.58 -2.76 -11.57
CA LYS A 97 13.93 -3.10 -11.11
C LYS A 97 13.93 -4.37 -10.26
N LEU A 98 13.06 -4.45 -9.25
CA LEU A 98 12.91 -5.65 -8.42
C LEU A 98 12.59 -6.89 -9.27
N GLY A 99 11.70 -6.75 -10.25
CA GLY A 99 11.39 -7.82 -11.19
C GLY A 99 12.61 -8.27 -12.01
N ALA A 100 13.43 -7.35 -12.50
CA ALA A 100 14.65 -7.69 -13.23
C ALA A 100 15.66 -8.41 -12.34
N GLU A 101 15.98 -7.84 -11.17
CA GLU A 101 17.03 -8.35 -10.27
C GLU A 101 16.68 -9.68 -9.63
N LEU A 102 15.39 -9.94 -9.33
CA LEU A 102 14.97 -11.11 -8.56
C LEU A 102 14.31 -12.20 -9.41
N SER A 103 14.18 -12.01 -10.73
CA SER A 103 13.49 -12.96 -11.63
C SER A 103 14.10 -14.36 -11.66
N SER A 104 15.41 -14.48 -11.45
CA SER A 104 16.13 -15.76 -11.47
C SER A 104 16.31 -16.38 -10.08
N ALA A 105 15.86 -15.71 -9.02
CA ALA A 105 16.01 -16.19 -7.65
C ALA A 105 15.06 -17.36 -7.39
N LYS A 106 15.58 -18.41 -6.75
CA LYS A 106 14.81 -19.60 -6.39
C LYS A 106 13.67 -19.22 -5.45
N ASP A 107 12.48 -19.78 -5.69
CA ASP A 107 11.27 -19.59 -4.90
C ASP A 107 10.80 -18.13 -4.80
N VAL A 108 11.22 -17.27 -5.73
CA VAL A 108 10.78 -15.88 -5.84
C VAL A 108 9.80 -15.71 -7.00
N ILE A 109 8.67 -15.05 -6.75
CA ILE A 109 7.66 -14.74 -7.75
C ILE A 109 7.47 -13.23 -7.79
N ILE A 110 7.95 -12.59 -8.85
CA ILE A 110 7.64 -11.19 -9.15
C ILE A 110 7.04 -11.12 -10.55
N THR A 111 5.74 -10.85 -10.64
CA THR A 111 5.02 -10.97 -11.91
C THR A 111 3.96 -9.90 -12.10
N GLU A 112 3.61 -9.69 -13.37
CA GLU A 112 2.57 -8.73 -13.76
C GLU A 112 1.20 -9.20 -13.26
N GLY A 113 0.45 -8.28 -12.65
CA GLY A 113 -0.90 -8.53 -12.16
C GLY A 113 -1.98 -8.01 -13.10
N THR A 114 -3.13 -8.65 -13.09
CA THR A 114 -4.34 -8.22 -13.81
C THR A 114 -5.34 -7.58 -12.85
N ALA A 115 -6.24 -6.77 -13.39
CA ALA A 115 -7.39 -6.25 -12.64
C ALA A 115 -8.54 -7.26 -12.62
N GLY A 116 -9.50 -7.08 -11.71
CA GLY A 116 -10.67 -7.95 -11.57
C GLY A 116 -10.45 -9.15 -10.66
N ASP A 117 -11.48 -9.99 -10.56
CA ASP A 117 -11.56 -11.07 -9.56
C ASP A 117 -10.50 -12.15 -9.74
N GLU A 118 -10.14 -12.48 -10.98
CA GLU A 118 -9.04 -13.42 -11.26
C GLU A 118 -7.70 -12.90 -10.75
N GLY A 119 -7.44 -11.61 -10.93
CA GLY A 119 -6.25 -10.93 -10.44
C GLY A 119 -6.19 -10.92 -8.92
N LYS A 120 -7.33 -10.61 -8.28
CA LYS A 120 -7.50 -10.68 -6.82
C LYS A 120 -7.22 -12.08 -6.30
N LEU A 121 -7.85 -13.11 -6.88
CA LEU A 121 -7.69 -14.50 -6.45
C LEU A 121 -6.26 -15.01 -6.62
N ALA A 122 -5.61 -14.66 -7.73
CA ALA A 122 -4.21 -15.01 -7.98
C ALA A 122 -3.26 -14.34 -6.98
N ALA A 123 -3.51 -13.07 -6.63
CA ALA A 123 -2.75 -12.37 -5.61
C ALA A 123 -2.93 -13.02 -4.23
N GLN A 124 -4.17 -13.28 -3.81
CA GLN A 124 -4.50 -13.92 -2.53
C GLN A 124 -3.85 -15.31 -2.39
N LYS A 125 -4.00 -16.15 -3.42
CA LYS A 125 -3.40 -17.50 -3.43
C LYS A 125 -1.88 -17.45 -3.37
N GLY A 126 -1.27 -16.49 -4.07
CA GLY A 126 0.17 -16.29 -4.04
C GLY A 126 0.67 -15.83 -2.68
N MET A 127 0.04 -14.81 -2.08
CA MET A 127 0.38 -14.30 -0.76
C MET A 127 0.31 -15.40 0.31
N ARG A 128 -0.79 -16.17 0.35
CA ARG A 128 -0.98 -17.25 1.33
C ARG A 128 0.04 -18.39 1.23
N ARG A 129 0.62 -18.61 0.04
CA ARG A 129 1.67 -19.61 -0.23
C ARG A 129 3.09 -19.08 -0.04
N SER A 130 3.23 -17.83 0.39
CA SER A 130 4.52 -17.15 0.46
C SER A 130 4.96 -16.93 1.90
N MET A 131 6.27 -16.98 2.12
CA MET A 131 6.88 -16.63 3.40
C MET A 131 6.98 -15.12 3.57
N PHE A 132 7.30 -14.40 2.49
CA PHE A 132 7.42 -12.95 2.47
C PHE A 132 6.63 -12.33 1.31
N CYS A 133 5.84 -11.29 1.62
CA CYS A 133 5.10 -10.50 0.63
C CYS A 133 5.77 -9.14 0.42
N LEU A 134 6.20 -8.85 -0.80
CA LEU A 134 6.77 -7.56 -1.17
C LEU A 134 5.68 -6.50 -1.35
N CYS A 135 5.86 -5.35 -0.69
CA CYS A 135 4.94 -4.22 -0.77
C CYS A 135 5.61 -2.95 -1.34
N PRO A 136 6.26 -2.99 -2.52
CA PRO A 136 6.92 -1.81 -3.08
C PRO A 136 5.92 -0.72 -3.44
N ALA A 137 6.40 0.51 -3.35
CA ALA A 137 5.66 1.73 -3.70
C ALA A 137 5.00 1.61 -5.10
N GLY A 138 3.86 2.27 -5.26
CA GLY A 138 3.21 2.47 -6.54
C GLY A 138 3.58 3.82 -7.13
N ASP A 139 2.65 4.39 -7.92
CA ASP A 139 2.79 5.79 -8.35
C ASP A 139 2.71 6.77 -7.15
N THR A 140 2.21 6.28 -6.01
CA THR A 140 2.12 6.92 -4.69
C THR A 140 2.96 6.15 -3.67
N PRO A 141 3.35 6.77 -2.54
CA PRO A 141 4.22 6.16 -1.53
C PRO A 141 3.53 4.99 -0.84
N SER A 142 2.20 5.03 -0.70
CA SER A 142 1.39 3.95 -0.14
C SER A 142 0.69 3.08 -1.18
N SER A 143 0.33 1.87 -0.76
CA SER A 143 -0.46 0.91 -1.53
C SER A 143 -1.26 0.01 -0.60
N ALA A 144 -2.51 -0.30 -0.98
CA ALA A 144 -3.37 -1.27 -0.27
C ALA A 144 -2.73 -2.67 -0.10
N ARG A 145 -1.70 -2.99 -0.90
CA ARG A 145 -1.02 -4.29 -0.88
C ARG A 145 -0.39 -4.66 0.46
N LEU A 146 0.02 -3.67 1.26
CA LEU A 146 0.49 -3.94 2.62
C LEU A 146 -0.62 -4.60 3.44
N PHE A 147 -1.84 -4.09 3.33
CA PHE A 147 -3.01 -4.63 4.02
C PHE A 147 -3.45 -5.97 3.44
N ASP A 148 -3.35 -6.13 2.11
CA ASP A 148 -3.58 -7.44 1.47
C ASP A 148 -2.63 -8.52 2.01
N ALA A 149 -1.35 -8.17 2.18
CA ALA A 149 -0.35 -9.07 2.74
C ALA A 149 -0.66 -9.40 4.21
N ILE A 150 -0.98 -8.40 5.04
CA ILE A 150 -1.31 -8.60 6.46
C ILE A 150 -2.49 -9.55 6.63
N VAL A 151 -3.57 -9.37 5.86
CA VAL A 151 -4.76 -10.23 5.99
C VAL A 151 -4.61 -11.58 5.32
N SER A 152 -3.55 -11.82 4.55
CA SER A 152 -3.26 -13.12 3.94
C SER A 152 -2.53 -14.09 4.88
N GLY A 153 -2.16 -13.62 6.08
CA GLY A 153 -1.47 -14.43 7.10
C GLY A 153 0.04 -14.54 6.91
#